data_AF-A0A9E5ZPV7-F1
#
_entry.id   AF-A0A9E5ZPV7-F1
#
_cell.length_a   1.000
_cell.length_b   1.000
_cell.length_c   1.000
_cell.angle_alpha   90.00
_cell.angle_beta   90.00
_cell.angle_gamma   90.00
#
_symmetry.space_group_name_H-M   'P 1'
#
loop_
_entity.id
_entity.type
_entity.pdbx_description
1 polymer ?
#
loop_
_entity_poly.entity_id
_entity_poly.type
_entity_poly.pdbx_seq_one_letter_code
_entity_poly.pdbx_strand_id
1 'polypeptide(L)'
;VAVGSRYEDSDALGNGDSVSNSGAVYVFSKSGVSWLQETKLKADNTGSSDQFGRAVSMSSDGTKMAVGAFLEDSDATGNGDGLSSSGAVYVFTKITGSWTQEVKLKANDAGASDEFGFAVAISSNGTKVASGAYREDSDVSGSGDSHNNSGAVYIYE
;
A
#
# COMPACT_ATOMS: atom_id res chain seq x y z
N VAL A 1 11.25 2.55 -12.46
CA VAL A 1 11.15 3.48 -11.30
C VAL A 1 9.68 3.66 -11.00
N ALA A 2 9.31 3.75 -9.73
CA ALA A 2 7.94 4.08 -9.33
C ALA A 2 7.97 5.25 -8.34
N VAL A 3 6.98 6.14 -8.45
CA VAL A 3 6.86 7.35 -7.64
C VAL A 3 5.44 7.42 -7.07
N GLY A 4 5.34 7.51 -5.76
CA GLY A 4 4.06 7.70 -5.07
C GLY A 4 3.61 9.16 -5.08
N SER A 5 2.30 9.36 -5.23
CA SER A 5 1.62 10.65 -5.16
C SER A 5 0.40 10.51 -4.26
N ARG A 6 0.63 10.46 -2.94
CA ARG A 6 -0.39 10.09 -1.95
C ARG A 6 -1.59 11.04 -1.82
N TYR A 7 -1.50 12.25 -2.37
CA TYR A 7 -2.58 13.25 -2.37
C TYR A 7 -3.17 13.44 -3.76
N GLU A 8 -3.02 12.44 -4.62
CA GLU A 8 -3.65 12.47 -5.94
C GLU A 8 -5.16 12.25 -5.80
N ASP A 9 -5.93 13.08 -6.51
CA ASP A 9 -7.38 13.24 -6.34
C ASP A 9 -8.18 12.67 -7.52
N SER A 10 -7.95 11.41 -7.91
CA SER A 10 -8.78 10.73 -8.91
C SER A 10 -9.35 9.42 -8.40
N ASP A 11 -10.40 8.94 -9.05
CA ASP A 11 -10.84 7.56 -8.91
C ASP A 11 -9.91 6.56 -9.63
N ALA A 12 -10.22 5.27 -9.52
CA ALA A 12 -9.49 4.19 -10.20
C ALA A 12 -9.83 4.06 -11.70
N LEU A 13 -10.96 4.65 -12.15
CA LEU A 13 -11.48 4.48 -13.51
C LEU A 13 -10.94 5.53 -14.49
N GLY A 14 -10.34 6.61 -14.00
CA GLY A 14 -9.79 7.68 -14.83
C GLY A 14 -10.87 8.43 -15.61
N ASN A 15 -12.11 8.40 -15.12
CA ASN A 15 -13.29 8.96 -15.79
C ASN A 15 -13.51 10.46 -15.49
N GLY A 16 -12.64 11.07 -14.67
CA GLY A 16 -12.74 12.46 -14.24
C GLY A 16 -13.42 12.66 -12.88
N ASP A 17 -13.89 11.59 -12.24
CA ASP A 17 -14.39 11.64 -10.87
C ASP A 17 -13.22 11.77 -9.89
N SER A 18 -13.32 12.73 -8.97
CA SER A 18 -12.28 13.01 -7.99
C SER A 18 -12.57 12.29 -6.67
N VAL A 19 -11.63 11.44 -6.23
CA VAL A 19 -11.63 10.86 -4.89
C VAL A 19 -10.51 11.51 -4.09
N SER A 20 -10.86 12.42 -3.19
CA SER A 20 -9.92 13.31 -2.50
C SER A 20 -8.89 12.53 -1.69
N ASN A 21 -7.62 12.89 -1.84
CA ASN A 21 -6.45 12.32 -1.16
C ASN A 21 -6.39 10.79 -1.24
N SER A 22 -6.97 10.20 -2.29
CA SER A 22 -6.99 8.75 -2.46
C SER A 22 -5.63 8.20 -2.87
N GLY A 23 -4.84 9.03 -3.56
CA GLY A 23 -3.45 8.76 -3.89
C GLY A 23 -3.26 7.88 -5.12
N ALA A 24 -2.04 7.88 -5.65
CA ALA A 24 -1.65 7.15 -6.86
C ALA A 24 -0.17 6.73 -6.82
N VAL A 25 0.21 5.80 -7.70
CA VAL A 25 1.61 5.51 -8.04
C VAL A 25 1.83 5.64 -9.54
N TYR A 26 2.88 6.35 -9.94
CA TYR A 26 3.28 6.50 -11.33
C TYR A 26 4.50 5.62 -11.60
N VAL A 27 4.42 4.76 -12.61
CA VAL A 27 5.52 3.88 -13.01
C VAL A 27 6.18 4.44 -14.26
N PHE A 28 7.52 4.50 -14.25
CA PHE A 28 8.33 5.02 -15.34
C PHE A 28 9.38 3.99 -15.78
N SER A 29 9.57 3.86 -17.09
CA SER A 29 10.69 3.16 -17.70
C SER A 29 11.65 4.12 -18.37
N LYS A 30 12.92 3.72 -18.41
CA LYS A 30 13.98 4.51 -19.05
C LYS A 30 14.15 4.02 -20.48
N SER A 31 14.00 4.93 -21.44
CA SER A 31 14.27 4.68 -22.86
C SER A 31 15.40 5.59 -23.31
N GLY A 32 16.60 5.03 -23.44
CA GLY A 32 17.83 5.80 -23.69
C GLY A 32 18.12 6.77 -22.54
N VAL A 33 18.02 8.07 -22.82
CA VAL A 33 18.21 9.15 -21.83
C VAL A 33 16.89 9.69 -21.26
N SER A 34 15.75 9.28 -21.81
CA SER A 34 14.43 9.78 -21.43
C SER A 34 13.72 8.83 -20.47
N TRP A 35 12.90 9.39 -19.58
CA TRP A 35 11.95 8.64 -18.77
C TRP A 35 10.56 8.74 -19.42
N LEU A 36 9.91 7.60 -19.60
CA LEU A 36 8.56 7.50 -20.12
C LEU A 36 7.66 6.96 -19.02
N GLN A 37 6.52 7.62 -18.77
CA GLN A 37 5.49 7.10 -17.89
C GLN A 37 4.85 5.88 -18.56
N GLU A 38 4.95 4.71 -17.94
CA GLU A 38 4.31 3.49 -18.41
C GLU A 38 2.83 3.44 -18.00
N THR A 39 2.55 3.74 -16.73
CA THR A 39 1.19 3.66 -16.19
C THR A 39 1.04 4.49 -14.93
N LYS A 40 -0.22 4.78 -14.59
CA LYS A 40 -0.69 5.29 -13.30
C LYS A 40 -1.48 4.16 -12.63
N LEU A 41 -1.14 3.84 -11.40
CA LEU A 41 -1.79 2.80 -10.60
C LEU A 41 -2.58 3.43 -9.45
N LYS A 42 -3.71 2.80 -9.16
CA LYS A 42 -4.64 3.09 -8.06
C LYS A 42 -4.95 1.77 -7.36
N ALA A 43 -5.37 1.82 -6.10
CA ALA A 43 -5.96 0.66 -5.44
C ALA A 43 -7.32 0.35 -6.09
N ASP A 44 -7.65 -0.94 -6.27
CA ASP A 44 -8.93 -1.32 -6.89
C ASP A 44 -10.15 -0.86 -6.06
N ASN A 45 -10.01 -0.80 -4.74
CA ASN A 45 -10.97 -0.26 -3.77
C ASN A 45 -10.63 1.21 -3.40
N THR A 46 -10.33 2.05 -4.38
CA THR A 46 -9.95 3.47 -4.15
C THR A 46 -10.97 4.20 -3.25
N GLY A 47 -10.54 4.56 -2.04
CA GLY A 47 -11.30 5.34 -1.06
C GLY A 47 -10.75 6.75 -0.87
N SER A 48 -11.55 7.62 -0.27
CA SER A 48 -11.13 8.98 0.08
C SER A 48 -10.16 8.96 1.25
N SER A 49 -9.07 9.71 1.14
CA SER A 49 -8.02 9.83 2.17
C SER A 49 -7.19 8.58 2.43
N ASP A 50 -7.36 7.48 1.69
CA ASP A 50 -6.55 6.26 1.82
C ASP A 50 -5.04 6.52 1.66
N GLN A 51 -4.68 7.58 0.94
CA GLN A 51 -3.31 8.02 0.70
C GLN A 51 -2.42 6.91 0.09
N PHE A 52 -2.98 6.17 -0.87
CA PHE A 52 -2.25 5.17 -1.66
C PHE A 52 -1.02 5.79 -2.32
N GLY A 53 0.10 5.07 -2.30
CA GLY A 53 1.38 5.61 -2.77
C GLY A 53 2.13 6.37 -1.69
N ARG A 54 1.74 6.21 -0.42
CA ARG A 54 2.49 6.76 0.73
C ARG A 54 3.92 6.22 0.78
N ALA A 55 4.05 4.91 0.57
CA ALA A 55 5.32 4.20 0.54
C ALA A 55 5.31 3.27 -0.67
N VAL A 56 6.45 3.13 -1.35
CA VAL A 56 6.58 2.32 -2.56
C VAL A 56 7.92 1.58 -2.49
N SER A 57 7.90 0.28 -2.74
CA SER A 57 9.10 -0.56 -2.84
C SER A 57 8.96 -1.54 -4.00
N MET A 58 10.04 -1.80 -4.75
CA MET A 58 10.02 -2.59 -5.98
C MET A 58 11.11 -3.66 -5.97
N SER A 59 10.83 -4.84 -6.52
CA SER A 59 11.79 -5.93 -6.68
C SER A 59 12.91 -5.53 -7.64
N SER A 60 14.06 -6.22 -7.56
CA SER A 60 15.25 -5.87 -8.36
C SER A 60 15.06 -6.05 -9.87
N ASP A 61 14.19 -6.98 -10.27
CA ASP A 61 13.79 -7.20 -11.66
C ASP A 61 12.71 -6.23 -12.15
N GLY A 62 12.15 -5.42 -11.26
CA GLY A 62 11.10 -4.46 -11.56
C GLY A 62 9.73 -5.07 -11.89
N THR A 63 9.49 -6.34 -11.54
CA THR A 63 8.24 -7.05 -11.86
C THR A 63 7.24 -7.10 -10.72
N LYS A 64 7.66 -6.86 -9.47
CA LYS A 64 6.78 -6.79 -8.30
C LYS A 64 6.97 -5.48 -7.55
N MET A 65 5.88 -4.96 -6.99
CA MET A 65 5.88 -3.71 -6.25
C MET A 65 4.92 -3.78 -5.07
N ALA A 66 5.33 -3.30 -3.91
CA ALA A 66 4.48 -3.08 -2.75
C ALA A 66 4.19 -1.59 -2.58
N VAL A 67 2.94 -1.24 -2.32
CA VAL A 67 2.47 0.14 -2.17
C VAL A 67 1.65 0.28 -0.89
N GLY A 68 2.02 1.22 -0.04
CA GLY A 68 1.31 1.53 1.20
C GLY A 68 0.15 2.52 1.01
N ALA A 69 -0.95 2.27 1.71
CA ALA A 69 -2.11 3.15 1.88
C ALA A 69 -2.50 3.14 3.37
N PHE A 70 -1.78 3.92 4.16
CA PHE A 70 -1.80 3.81 5.62
C PHE A 70 -3.09 4.29 6.29
N LEU A 71 -3.98 4.98 5.57
CA LEU A 71 -5.26 5.46 6.11
C LEU A 71 -6.47 4.69 5.59
N GLU A 72 -6.22 3.65 4.80
CA GLU A 72 -7.22 2.74 4.27
C GLU A 72 -7.99 2.01 5.40
N ASP A 73 -9.31 1.86 5.26
CA ASP A 73 -10.23 1.49 6.35
C ASP A 73 -11.12 0.26 6.07
N SER A 74 -10.84 -0.50 5.01
CA SER A 74 -11.55 -1.72 4.67
C SER A 74 -10.73 -2.98 4.90
N ASP A 75 -11.41 -4.13 4.99
CA ASP A 75 -10.79 -5.44 5.18
C ASP A 75 -9.95 -5.88 3.98
N ALA A 76 -9.31 -7.05 4.06
CA ALA A 76 -8.46 -7.57 2.98
C ALA A 76 -9.22 -7.84 1.65
N THR A 77 -10.55 -7.89 1.68
CA THR A 77 -11.42 -8.06 0.50
C THR A 77 -11.94 -6.75 -0.08
N GLY A 78 -11.66 -5.62 0.58
CA GLY A 78 -12.13 -4.29 0.17
C GLY A 78 -13.49 -3.90 0.74
N ASN A 79 -14.02 -4.63 1.72
CA ASN A 79 -15.30 -4.33 2.37
C ASN A 79 -15.08 -3.64 3.72
N GLY A 80 -15.94 -2.68 4.08
CA GLY A 80 -15.80 -1.98 5.35
C GLY A 80 -15.96 -2.93 6.55
N ASP A 81 -15.01 -2.87 7.49
CA ASP A 81 -14.97 -3.68 8.72
C ASP A 81 -15.09 -2.85 10.01
N GLY A 82 -15.13 -1.52 9.88
CA GLY A 82 -15.24 -0.58 11.00
C GLY A 82 -13.90 -0.19 11.63
N LEU A 83 -12.77 -0.64 11.07
CA LEU A 83 -11.42 -0.34 11.58
C LEU A 83 -10.80 0.85 10.82
N SER A 84 -11.24 2.06 11.19
CA SER A 84 -10.79 3.28 10.52
C SER A 84 -9.28 3.45 10.56
N SER A 85 -8.67 3.70 9.40
CA SER A 85 -7.22 3.91 9.27
C SER A 85 -6.36 2.78 9.84
N SER A 86 -6.88 1.55 9.78
CA SER A 86 -6.09 0.34 10.06
C SER A 86 -4.97 0.15 9.04
N GLY A 87 -5.13 0.70 7.83
CA GLY A 87 -4.11 0.78 6.80
C GLY A 87 -3.95 -0.50 5.97
N ALA A 88 -3.38 -0.39 4.77
CA ALA A 88 -3.18 -1.51 3.86
C ALA A 88 -1.88 -1.42 3.07
N VAL A 89 -1.45 -2.57 2.55
CA VAL A 89 -0.39 -2.68 1.54
C VAL A 89 -0.93 -3.43 0.32
N TYR A 90 -0.73 -2.88 -0.85
CA TYR A 90 -1.13 -3.47 -2.12
C TYR A 90 0.11 -3.98 -2.85
N VAL A 91 0.07 -5.24 -3.27
CA VAL A 91 1.13 -5.83 -4.08
C VAL A 91 0.66 -5.86 -5.53
N PHE A 92 1.49 -5.33 -6.42
CA PHE A 92 1.27 -5.36 -7.86
C PHE A 92 2.33 -6.24 -8.52
N THR A 93 1.92 -6.97 -9.55
CA THR A 93 2.80 -7.74 -10.42
C THR A 93 2.68 -7.26 -11.87
N LYS A 94 3.81 -7.18 -12.57
CA LYS A 94 3.87 -6.85 -14.00
C LYS A 94 3.80 -8.14 -14.83
N ILE A 95 2.65 -8.41 -15.44
CA ILE A 95 2.41 -9.57 -16.30
C ILE A 95 2.32 -9.08 -17.75
N THR A 96 3.20 -9.60 -18.63
CA THR A 96 3.20 -9.28 -20.07
C THR A 96 3.24 -7.77 -20.37
N GLY A 97 3.90 -6.98 -19.52
CA GLY A 97 4.02 -5.52 -19.68
C GLY A 97 2.96 -4.70 -18.94
N SER A 98 1.89 -5.33 -18.45
CA SER A 98 0.80 -4.69 -17.71
C SER A 98 0.91 -4.95 -16.22
N TRP A 99 0.68 -3.92 -15.41
CA TRP A 99 0.63 -4.05 -13.96
C TRP A 99 -0.77 -4.46 -13.52
N THR A 100 -0.84 -5.45 -12.63
CA THR A 100 -2.08 -5.96 -12.04
C THR A 100 -1.94 -6.01 -10.52
N GLN A 101 -2.97 -5.58 -9.78
CA GLN A 101 -3.03 -5.79 -8.34
C GLN A 101 -3.15 -7.30 -8.07
N GLU A 102 -2.17 -7.86 -7.37
CA GLU A 102 -2.11 -9.28 -7.02
C GLU A 102 -2.83 -9.56 -5.70
N VAL A 103 -2.59 -8.71 -4.69
CA VAL A 103 -3.19 -8.87 -3.36
C VAL A 103 -3.24 -7.55 -2.59
N LYS A 104 -4.25 -7.42 -1.73
CA LYS A 104 -4.33 -6.43 -0.64
C LYS A 104 -4.00 -7.12 0.68
N LEU A 105 -3.01 -6.60 1.38
CA LEU A 105 -2.52 -7.09 2.67
C LEU A 105 -3.02 -6.20 3.81
N LYS A 106 -3.43 -6.84 4.90
CA LYS A 106 -3.80 -6.24 6.19
C LYS A 106 -3.02 -6.93 7.30
N ALA A 107 -2.76 -6.22 8.40
CA ALA A 107 -2.30 -6.85 9.64
C ALA A 107 -3.34 -7.89 10.11
N ASN A 108 -2.88 -9.03 10.62
CA ASN A 108 -3.75 -10.11 11.09
C ASN A 108 -4.48 -9.78 12.40
N ASP A 109 -3.98 -8.80 13.13
CA ASP A 109 -4.45 -8.24 14.39
C ASP A 109 -4.82 -6.75 14.24
N ALA A 110 -5.15 -6.32 13.01
CA ALA A 110 -5.43 -4.92 12.70
C ALA A 110 -6.37 -4.26 13.71
N GLY A 111 -5.89 -3.17 14.30
CA GLY A 111 -6.63 -2.22 15.11
C GLY A 111 -6.96 -0.95 14.32
N ALA A 112 -7.93 -0.19 14.83
CA ALA A 112 -8.22 1.13 14.30
C ALA A 112 -7.03 2.07 14.56
N SER A 113 -6.64 2.84 13.55
CA SER A 113 -5.52 3.80 13.61
C SER A 113 -4.11 3.22 13.74
N ASP A 114 -3.91 1.92 13.54
CA ASP A 114 -2.57 1.28 13.55
C ASP A 114 -1.69 1.76 12.39
N GLU A 115 -2.32 2.29 11.34
CA GLU A 115 -1.66 2.88 10.17
C GLU A 115 -0.69 1.90 9.46
N PHE A 116 -1.10 0.63 9.32
CA PHE A 116 -0.36 -0.38 8.56
C PHE A 116 -0.08 0.08 7.12
N GLY A 117 1.13 -0.18 6.63
CA GLY A 117 1.55 0.26 5.29
C GLY A 117 2.11 1.68 5.27
N PHE A 118 2.36 2.29 6.43
CA PHE A 118 3.08 3.57 6.52
C PHE A 118 4.49 3.50 5.91
N ALA A 119 5.16 2.36 6.08
CA ALA A 119 6.42 2.01 5.44
C ALA A 119 6.31 0.61 4.85
N VAL A 120 6.93 0.39 3.68
CA VAL A 120 6.92 -0.90 2.99
C VAL A 120 8.31 -1.25 2.45
N ALA A 121 8.64 -2.53 2.44
CA ALA A 121 9.81 -3.07 1.77
C ALA A 121 9.42 -4.36 1.03
N ILE A 122 10.00 -4.58 -0.15
CA ILE A 122 9.89 -5.85 -0.87
C ILE A 122 11.30 -6.45 -1.07
N SER A 123 11.43 -7.77 -0.97
CA SER A 123 12.70 -8.45 -1.22
C SER A 123 13.13 -8.32 -2.69
N SER A 124 14.43 -8.47 -2.95
CA SER A 124 14.99 -8.35 -4.30
C SER A 124 14.35 -9.32 -5.31
N ASN A 125 14.04 -10.54 -4.87
CA ASN A 125 13.35 -11.56 -5.65
C ASN A 125 11.81 -11.44 -5.65
N GLY A 126 11.26 -10.43 -4.95
CA GLY A 126 9.83 -10.15 -4.92
C GLY A 126 8.97 -11.14 -4.11
N THR A 127 9.57 -12.07 -3.37
CA THR A 127 8.83 -13.11 -2.62
C THR A 127 8.48 -12.73 -1.20
N LYS A 128 9.02 -11.64 -0.65
CA LYS A 128 8.69 -11.18 0.70
C LYS A 128 8.30 -9.72 0.71
N VAL A 129 7.27 -9.38 1.46
CA VAL A 129 6.85 -8.00 1.72
C VAL A 129 6.89 -7.75 3.22
N ALA A 130 7.50 -6.66 3.63
CA ALA A 130 7.44 -6.16 5.00
C ALA A 130 6.66 -4.85 5.05
N SER A 131 5.87 -4.68 6.11
CA SER A 131 5.05 -3.49 6.33
C SER A 131 5.18 -3.03 7.78
N GLY A 132 5.29 -1.72 7.98
CA GLY A 132 5.25 -1.11 9.32
C GLY A 132 3.87 -0.55 9.65
N ALA A 133 3.45 -0.74 10.89
CA ALA A 133 2.29 -0.10 11.52
C ALA A 133 2.78 0.62 12.77
N TYR A 134 3.14 1.91 12.64
CA TYR A 134 3.88 2.61 13.70
C TYR A 134 2.99 3.06 14.88
N ARG A 135 1.67 2.92 14.74
CA ARG A 135 0.70 3.25 15.79
C ARG A 135 0.06 2.05 16.45
N GLU A 136 0.42 0.87 15.98
CA GLU A 136 0.01 -0.39 16.58
C GLU A 136 0.39 -0.43 18.07
N ASP A 137 -0.54 -0.94 18.89
CA ASP A 137 -0.54 -0.84 20.36
C ASP A 137 -0.59 -2.19 21.09
N SER A 138 -0.63 -3.31 20.36
CA SER A 138 -0.74 -4.65 20.93
C SER A 138 0.63 -5.24 21.25
N ASP A 139 0.76 -5.75 22.48
CA ASP A 139 1.92 -6.52 22.87
C ASP A 139 1.78 -7.95 22.36
N VAL A 140 2.87 -8.49 21.77
CA VAL A 140 3.03 -9.90 21.35
C VAL A 140 2.72 -10.91 22.48
N SER A 141 2.63 -10.47 23.74
CA SER A 141 2.43 -11.31 24.92
C SER A 141 0.99 -11.44 25.45
N GLY A 142 -0.01 -10.74 24.90
CA GLY A 142 -1.39 -10.82 25.41
C GLY A 142 -1.54 -10.44 26.90
N SER A 143 -0.57 -9.69 27.44
CA SER A 143 -0.45 -9.35 28.87
C SER A 143 -1.29 -8.17 29.33
N GLY A 144 -2.02 -7.50 28.43
CA GLY A 144 -2.92 -6.40 28.79
C GLY A 144 -2.22 -5.10 29.19
N ASP A 145 -0.90 -5.02 29.02
CA ASP A 145 -0.14 -3.78 29.13
C ASP A 145 -0.11 -3.13 27.74
N SER A 146 -1.03 -2.21 27.46
CA SER A 146 -1.05 -1.46 26.20
C SER A 146 0.07 -0.41 26.21
N HIS A 147 1.18 -0.68 25.51
CA HIS A 147 2.14 0.35 25.17
C HIS A 147 1.66 1.11 23.93
N ASN A 148 0.82 2.14 24.13
CA ASN A 148 0.25 2.95 23.04
C ASN A 148 1.31 3.33 21.98
N ASN A 149 1.08 2.97 20.71
CA ASN A 149 1.98 3.25 19.58
C ASN A 149 3.40 2.67 19.74
N SER A 150 3.54 1.47 20.32
CA SER A 150 4.80 0.71 20.31
C SER A 150 5.27 0.39 18.90
N GLY A 151 4.30 0.20 18.00
CA GLY A 151 4.49 -0.09 16.59
C GLY A 151 4.91 -1.53 16.32
N ALA A 152 4.51 -2.03 15.16
CA ALA A 152 4.79 -3.38 14.71
C ALA A 152 5.37 -3.42 13.28
N VAL A 153 6.04 -4.54 12.97
CA VAL A 153 6.46 -4.90 11.62
C VAL A 153 5.90 -6.27 11.27
N TYR A 154 5.23 -6.35 10.14
CA TYR A 154 4.63 -7.56 9.60
C TYR A 154 5.39 -8.01 8.37
N ILE A 155 5.61 -9.32 8.22
CA ILE A 155 6.30 -9.93 7.08
C ILE A 155 5.37 -10.97 6.44
N TYR A 156 5.23 -10.89 5.12
CA TYR A 156 4.44 -11.79 4.28
C TYR A 156 5.37 -12.51 3.30
N GLU A 157 5.12 -13.80 3.04
CA GLU A 157 5.92 -14.69 2.18
C GLU A 157 5.05 -15.50 1.23
#